data_AF-A0A1M3MRU6-F1
#
_entry.id   AF-A0A1M3MRU6-F1
#
_cell.length_a   1.000
_cell.length_b   1.000
_cell.length_c   1.000
_cell.angle_alpha   90.00
_cell.angle_beta   90.00
_cell.angle_gamma   90.00
#
_symmetry.space_group_name_H-M   'P 1'
#
loop_
_entity.id
_entity.type
_entity.pdbx_description
1 polymer ?
#
loop_
_entity_poly.entity_id
_entity_poly.type
_entity_poly.pdbx_seq_one_letter_code
_entity_poly.pdbx_strand_id
1 'polypeptide(L)'
;MRFAYDLTAMPYLLAALGCGLLVALFATSLVLASIRRGRATTVFGDPKLVMRLETFDAAGRRALKGVLLVVALTSAFLALARPQWGRGTKLVPATNLDVVIVLDYSKSMYARDVAPSRIARAKAEIGKLVRELPGARFGAVAFAGEPMSFPLTSDSAAIAQFFRQLEPNDMPIGGTAIGRALERAREVLARDPKSKDHVRVIVLVTDGEDLEGDPVGVARQAAGENTRIDVVQIGGRAPEPIPDVGPDGRTLGFRKDENGRTLTTELTAEGEAQLADIAKATGGAIVRAEKGETGIDEVARALKKMMREELAERVETAFDEEYMWPLGIAILLLIAEGLIPEAPLPRLAFGVAGALPPGMRLAPGGWRRKKRKDDNRDERDKPDDGAGKKPKKKARAA
;
A
#
# COMPACT_ATOMS: atom_id res chain seq x y z
N MET A 1 10.38 -15.98 -14.92
CA MET A 1 10.39 -16.27 -13.48
C MET A 1 11.63 -15.63 -12.92
N ARG A 2 11.47 -14.59 -12.09
CA ARG A 2 12.58 -14.03 -11.30
C ARG A 2 12.39 -14.51 -9.86
N PHE A 3 13.45 -14.55 -9.08
CA PHE A 3 13.33 -14.80 -7.64
C PHE A 3 13.51 -13.45 -6.93
N ALA A 4 12.90 -13.29 -5.75
CA ALA A 4 12.99 -12.05 -4.98
C ALA A 4 14.45 -11.68 -4.61
N TYR A 5 15.31 -12.69 -4.61
CA TYR A 5 16.74 -12.54 -4.46
C TYR A 5 17.40 -12.52 -5.83
N ASP A 6 18.32 -11.57 -6.03
CA ASP A 6 19.20 -11.63 -7.18
C ASP A 6 20.14 -12.82 -7.02
N LEU A 7 19.79 -13.94 -7.64
CA LEU A 7 20.59 -15.17 -7.62
C LEU A 7 21.95 -14.99 -8.31
N THR A 8 22.20 -13.86 -8.99
CA THR A 8 23.53 -13.50 -9.49
C THR A 8 24.39 -12.82 -8.43
N ALA A 9 23.78 -12.27 -7.37
CA ALA A 9 24.50 -11.73 -6.25
C ALA A 9 25.03 -12.87 -5.35
N MET A 10 26.34 -12.84 -5.10
CA MET A 10 27.09 -13.84 -4.35
C MET A 10 26.44 -14.35 -3.05
N PRO A 11 25.86 -13.52 -2.15
CA PRO A 11 25.29 -14.03 -0.90
C PRO A 11 24.08 -14.95 -1.11
N TYR A 12 23.23 -14.65 -2.11
CA TYR A 12 22.02 -15.43 -2.36
C TYR A 12 22.31 -16.71 -3.15
N LEU A 13 23.32 -16.68 -4.02
CA LEU A 13 23.83 -17.87 -4.69
C LEU A 13 24.40 -18.88 -3.68
N LEU A 14 25.17 -18.41 -2.70
CA LEU A 14 25.68 -19.25 -1.60
C LEU A 14 24.56 -19.83 -0.75
N ALA A 15 23.52 -19.04 -0.45
CA ALA A 15 22.34 -19.53 0.29
C ALA A 15 21.57 -20.61 -0.48
N ALA A 16 21.37 -20.43 -1.79
CA ALA A 16 20.71 -21.42 -2.65
C ALA A 16 21.52 -22.74 -2.74
N LEU A 17 22.84 -22.64 -2.92
CA LEU A 17 23.74 -23.79 -2.91
C LEU A 17 23.75 -24.50 -1.55
N GLY A 18 23.74 -23.75 -0.44
CA GLY A 18 23.64 -24.29 0.91
C GLY A 18 22.33 -25.05 1.15
N CYS A 19 21.19 -24.50 0.71
CA CYS A 19 19.90 -25.19 0.78
C CYS A 19 19.89 -26.48 -0.05
N GLY A 20 20.44 -26.44 -1.28
CA GLY A 20 20.58 -27.62 -2.13
C GLY A 20 21.46 -28.70 -1.50
N LEU A 21 22.57 -28.31 -0.88
CA LEU A 21 23.46 -29.21 -0.16
C LEU A 21 22.76 -29.87 1.05
N LEU A 22 21.97 -29.10 1.82
CA LEU A 22 21.21 -29.64 2.95
C LEU A 22 20.17 -30.66 2.50
N VAL A 23 19.43 -30.40 1.42
CA VAL A 23 18.50 -31.38 0.83
C VAL A 23 19.24 -32.64 0.39
N ALA A 24 20.39 -32.50 -0.29
CA ALA A 24 21.19 -33.63 -0.76
C ALA A 24 21.78 -34.45 0.40
N LEU A 25 22.29 -33.80 1.45
CA LEU A 25 22.78 -34.46 2.65
C LEU A 25 21.65 -35.22 3.36
N PHE A 26 20.47 -34.60 3.47
CA PHE A 26 19.31 -35.22 4.08
C PHE A 26 18.84 -36.45 3.29
N ALA A 27 18.71 -36.34 1.96
CA ALA A 27 18.38 -37.46 1.07
C ALA A 27 19.43 -38.58 1.17
N THR A 28 20.72 -38.23 1.17
CA THR A 28 21.82 -39.20 1.31
C THR A 28 21.77 -39.89 2.67
N SER A 29 21.43 -39.18 3.75
CA SER A 29 21.28 -39.77 5.08
C SER A 29 20.17 -40.81 5.14
N LEU A 30 19.04 -40.58 4.44
CA LEU A 30 17.94 -41.54 4.34
C LEU A 30 18.34 -42.78 3.54
N VAL A 31 19.06 -42.59 2.43
CA VAL A 31 19.60 -43.70 1.62
C VAL A 31 20.62 -44.52 2.42
N LEU A 32 21.55 -43.87 3.11
CA LEU A 32 22.53 -44.55 3.97
C LEU A 32 21.87 -45.26 5.14
N ALA A 33 20.84 -44.67 5.76
CA ALA A 33 20.05 -45.32 6.81
C ALA A 33 19.32 -46.55 6.27
N SER A 34 18.78 -46.49 5.04
CA SER A 34 18.14 -47.61 4.37
C SER A 34 19.14 -48.76 4.10
N ILE A 35 20.32 -48.45 3.55
CA ILE A 35 21.38 -49.43 3.28
C ILE A 35 21.93 -50.03 4.59
N ARG A 36 22.19 -49.21 5.62
CA ARG A 36 22.68 -49.69 6.91
C ARG A 36 21.68 -50.62 7.59
N ARG A 37 20.38 -50.34 7.49
CA ARG A 37 19.34 -51.23 8.03
C ARG A 37 19.27 -52.55 7.28
N GLY A 38 19.36 -52.53 5.95
CA GLY A 38 19.43 -53.76 5.14
C GLY A 38 20.69 -54.60 5.37
N ARG A 39 21.78 -53.97 5.84
CA ARG A 39 22.97 -54.69 6.31
C ARG A 39 22.84 -55.14 7.77
N ALA A 40 22.19 -54.36 8.63
CA ALA A 40 21.95 -54.73 10.03
C ALA A 40 21.08 -55.99 10.14
N THR A 41 20.07 -56.15 9.29
CA THR A 41 19.27 -57.38 9.19
C THR A 41 20.11 -58.62 8.90
N THR A 42 21.24 -58.48 8.19
CA THR A 42 22.20 -59.59 7.95
C THR A 42 23.14 -59.86 9.13
N VAL A 43 23.30 -58.91 10.05
CA VAL A 43 24.17 -59.01 11.23
C VAL A 43 23.41 -59.58 12.44
N PHE A 44 22.09 -59.38 12.52
CA PHE A 44 21.27 -59.80 13.67
C PHE A 44 20.70 -61.23 13.59
N GLY A 45 20.91 -62.00 12.51
CA GLY A 45 20.51 -63.42 12.46
C GLY A 45 20.53 -64.07 11.06
N ASP A 46 20.25 -65.38 11.01
CA ASP A 46 20.08 -66.14 9.76
C ASP A 46 18.92 -65.52 8.94
N PRO A 47 19.15 -65.07 7.68
CA PRO A 47 18.15 -64.43 6.84
C PRO A 47 16.82 -65.19 6.75
N LYS A 48 16.86 -66.53 6.83
CA LYS A 48 15.67 -67.38 6.74
C LYS A 48 14.78 -67.34 7.99
N LEU A 49 15.35 -67.04 9.16
CA LEU A 49 14.62 -66.92 10.42
C LEU A 49 14.05 -65.51 10.61
N VAL A 50 14.82 -64.48 10.22
CA VAL A 50 14.39 -63.08 10.27
C VAL A 50 13.22 -62.83 9.32
N MET A 51 13.27 -63.34 8.09
CA MET A 51 12.15 -63.24 7.14
C MET A 51 10.86 -63.93 7.61
N ARG A 52 10.93 -64.91 8.53
CA ARG A 52 9.75 -65.55 9.14
C ARG A 52 9.15 -64.76 10.30
N LEU A 53 9.93 -63.87 10.92
CA LEU A 53 9.52 -62.99 12.01
C LEU A 53 9.10 -61.60 11.52
N GLU A 54 9.51 -61.20 10.31
CA GLU A 54 9.02 -60.00 9.65
C GLU A 54 7.57 -60.19 9.18
N THR A 55 6.64 -59.60 9.92
CA THR A 55 5.20 -59.66 9.62
C THR A 55 4.80 -58.71 8.49
N PHE A 56 5.66 -57.74 8.13
CA PHE A 56 5.38 -56.73 7.12
C PHE A 56 6.66 -56.13 6.54
N ASP A 57 6.79 -56.10 5.21
CA ASP A 57 7.85 -55.36 4.53
C ASP A 57 7.50 -53.86 4.46
N ALA A 58 8.06 -53.10 5.40
CA ALA A 58 7.88 -51.65 5.45
C ALA A 58 8.84 -50.89 4.51
N ALA A 59 9.72 -51.56 3.74
CA ALA A 59 10.70 -50.89 2.90
C ALA A 59 10.06 -49.96 1.87
N GLY A 60 8.99 -50.41 1.19
CA GLY A 60 8.27 -49.59 0.20
C GLY A 60 7.60 -48.35 0.80
N ARG A 61 6.98 -48.48 1.99
CA ARG A 61 6.34 -47.34 2.68
C ARG A 61 7.35 -46.34 3.23
N ARG A 62 8.49 -46.82 3.74
CA ARG A 62 9.59 -45.97 4.18
C ARG A 62 10.24 -45.22 3.01
N ALA A 63 10.40 -45.88 1.86
CA ALA A 63 10.88 -45.22 0.65
C ALA A 63 9.91 -44.12 0.20
N LEU A 64 8.60 -44.40 0.20
CA LEU A 64 7.57 -43.41 -0.11
C LEU A 64 7.60 -42.21 0.84
N LYS A 65 7.70 -42.44 2.15
CA LYS A 65 7.87 -41.36 3.16
C LYS A 65 9.13 -40.54 2.91
N GLY A 66 10.25 -41.20 2.63
CA GLY A 66 11.52 -40.53 2.32
C GLY A 66 11.41 -39.63 1.09
N VAL A 67 10.76 -40.11 0.03
CA VAL A 67 10.50 -39.30 -1.18
C VAL A 67 9.58 -38.12 -0.87
N LEU A 68 8.47 -38.33 -0.15
CA LEU A 68 7.56 -37.27 0.26
C LEU A 68 8.27 -36.18 1.06
N LEU A 69 9.14 -36.57 2.00
CA LEU A 69 9.88 -35.65 2.86
C LEU A 69 10.92 -34.84 2.06
N VAL A 70 11.62 -35.47 1.12
CA VAL A 70 12.56 -34.77 0.23
C VAL A 70 11.82 -33.77 -0.65
N VAL A 71 10.72 -34.15 -1.28
CA VAL A 71 9.92 -33.25 -2.14
C VAL A 71 9.29 -32.11 -1.33
N ALA A 72 8.82 -32.39 -0.11
CA ALA A 72 8.30 -31.37 0.80
C ALA A 72 9.38 -30.35 1.18
N LEU A 73 10.58 -30.83 1.51
CA LEU A 73 11.71 -29.99 1.88
C LEU A 73 12.18 -29.13 0.69
N THR A 74 12.28 -29.71 -0.51
CA THR A 74 12.58 -28.96 -1.75
C THR A 74 11.53 -27.88 -2.02
N SER A 75 10.24 -28.18 -1.83
CA SER A 75 9.15 -27.23 -2.03
C SER A 75 9.18 -26.09 -0.99
N ALA A 76 9.54 -26.39 0.27
CA ALA A 76 9.72 -25.39 1.31
C ALA A 76 10.89 -24.44 1.00
N PHE A 77 12.01 -24.97 0.49
CA PHE A 77 13.12 -24.13 0.04
C PHE A 77 12.76 -23.28 -1.18
N LEU A 78 11.94 -23.81 -2.10
CA LEU A 78 11.44 -23.03 -3.22
C LEU A 78 10.53 -21.89 -2.75
N ALA A 79 9.69 -22.12 -1.73
CA ALA A 79 8.90 -21.06 -1.11
C ALA A 79 9.78 -19.99 -0.44
N LEU A 80 10.84 -20.41 0.25
CA LEU A 80 11.80 -19.50 0.87
C LEU A 80 12.55 -18.66 -0.18
N ALA A 81 12.78 -19.20 -1.37
CA ALA A 81 13.35 -18.47 -2.50
C ALA A 81 12.42 -17.39 -3.06
N ARG A 82 11.15 -17.34 -2.61
CA ARG A 82 10.13 -16.34 -2.98
C ARG A 82 10.06 -16.15 -4.50
N PRO A 83 9.55 -17.16 -5.24
CA PRO A 83 9.43 -17.05 -6.69
C PRO A 83 8.49 -15.88 -7.03
N GLN A 84 8.91 -15.07 -7.98
CA GLN A 84 8.19 -13.91 -8.44
C GLN A 84 7.67 -14.13 -9.86
N TRP A 85 6.36 -13.96 -10.04
CA TRP A 85 5.66 -14.08 -11.31
C TRP A 85 4.65 -12.94 -11.46
N GLY A 86 4.44 -12.47 -12.70
CA GLY A 86 3.52 -11.37 -12.98
C GLY A 86 4.16 -9.99 -12.86
N ARG A 87 3.46 -8.95 -13.33
CA ARG A 87 3.84 -7.55 -13.14
C ARG A 87 2.92 -6.98 -12.06
N GLY A 88 3.41 -6.91 -10.83
CA GLY A 88 2.69 -6.29 -9.72
C GLY A 88 3.07 -4.82 -9.65
N THR A 89 2.37 -3.93 -10.34
CA THR A 89 2.62 -2.48 -10.18
C THR A 89 2.17 -2.06 -8.78
N LYS A 90 3.04 -2.20 -7.78
CA LYS A 90 2.81 -1.59 -6.47
C LYS A 90 3.16 -0.11 -6.58
N LEU A 91 2.20 0.66 -7.08
CA LEU A 91 2.23 2.11 -7.03
C LEU A 91 2.24 2.52 -5.55
N VAL A 92 3.40 2.86 -5.01
CA VAL A 92 3.47 3.80 -3.90
C VAL A 92 3.53 5.16 -4.59
N PRO A 93 2.43 5.94 -4.66
CA PRO A 93 2.47 7.28 -5.23
C PRO A 93 3.13 8.21 -4.21
N ALA A 94 4.44 8.05 -3.99
CA ALA A 94 5.26 9.10 -3.43
C ALA A 94 5.61 9.99 -4.62
N THR A 95 4.87 11.08 -4.78
CA THR A 95 5.20 12.05 -5.81
C THR A 95 6.34 12.89 -5.29
N ASN A 96 7.45 12.95 -6.00
CA ASN A 96 8.58 13.81 -5.63
C ASN A 96 8.28 15.27 -6.01
N LEU A 97 7.13 15.81 -5.60
CA LEU A 97 6.77 17.20 -5.83
C LEU A 97 6.67 17.91 -4.48
N ASP A 98 7.56 18.88 -4.27
CA ASP A 98 7.53 19.78 -3.13
C ASP A 98 7.07 21.16 -3.60
N VAL A 99 5.95 21.63 -3.02
CA VAL A 99 5.34 22.92 -3.37
C VAL A 99 5.36 23.83 -2.14
N VAL A 100 6.00 24.99 -2.22
CA VAL A 100 5.88 26.03 -1.19
C VAL A 100 4.91 27.10 -1.66
N ILE A 101 3.80 27.26 -0.94
CA ILE A 101 2.80 28.28 -1.22
C ILE A 101 3.21 29.55 -0.46
N VAL A 102 3.36 30.65 -1.17
CA VAL A 102 3.74 31.96 -0.63
C VAL A 102 2.55 32.88 -0.81
N LEU A 103 1.84 33.20 0.27
CA LEU A 103 0.62 34.00 0.23
C LEU A 103 0.84 35.35 0.89
N ASP A 104 0.42 36.39 0.19
CA ASP A 104 0.39 37.77 0.66
C ASP A 104 -0.74 38.02 1.66
N TYR A 105 -0.37 38.64 2.78
CA TYR A 105 -1.20 39.07 3.89
C TYR A 105 -1.00 40.56 4.18
N SER A 106 -0.56 41.33 3.19
CA SER A 106 -0.60 42.79 3.21
C SER A 106 -2.04 43.30 3.35
N LYS A 107 -2.17 44.57 3.70
CA LYS A 107 -3.47 45.16 4.02
C LYS A 107 -4.34 45.37 2.78
N SER A 108 -3.73 45.55 1.61
CA SER A 108 -4.41 45.62 0.31
C SER A 108 -5.19 44.34 0.00
N MET A 109 -4.80 43.19 0.56
CA MET A 109 -5.51 41.93 0.40
C MET A 109 -6.90 41.89 1.07
N TYR A 110 -7.28 42.91 1.86
CA TYR A 110 -8.65 43.10 2.33
C TYR A 110 -9.60 43.69 1.27
N ALA A 111 -9.06 44.19 0.15
CA ALA A 111 -9.84 44.73 -0.96
C ALA A 111 -10.89 43.73 -1.48
N ARG A 112 -12.00 44.26 -2.02
CA ARG A 112 -13.20 43.49 -2.38
C ARG A 112 -13.55 43.53 -3.87
N ASP A 113 -12.58 43.94 -4.70
CA ASP A 113 -12.67 43.83 -6.16
C ASP A 113 -12.87 42.36 -6.61
N VAL A 114 -12.36 41.41 -5.82
CA VAL A 114 -12.66 39.99 -5.90
C VAL A 114 -13.47 39.55 -4.67
N ALA A 115 -14.65 38.97 -4.90
CA ALA A 115 -15.53 38.55 -3.81
C ALA A 115 -15.04 37.26 -3.11
N PRO A 116 -15.18 37.15 -1.76
CA PRO A 116 -15.65 38.18 -0.83
C PRO A 116 -14.56 39.21 -0.42
N SER A 117 -13.29 38.83 -0.52
CA SER A 117 -12.11 39.69 -0.50
C SER A 117 -10.96 38.98 -1.22
N ARG A 118 -9.92 39.70 -1.65
CA ARG A 118 -8.72 39.09 -2.28
C ARG A 118 -8.13 37.97 -1.41
N ILE A 119 -7.94 38.21 -0.11
CA ILE A 119 -7.40 37.20 0.82
C ILE A 119 -8.32 35.99 0.98
N ALA A 120 -9.62 36.21 1.12
CA ALA A 120 -10.57 35.11 1.28
C ALA A 120 -10.63 34.23 0.02
N ARG A 121 -10.54 34.87 -1.16
CA ARG A 121 -10.43 34.15 -2.42
C ARG A 121 -9.13 33.35 -2.49
N ALA A 122 -8.00 33.98 -2.18
CA ALA A 122 -6.69 33.32 -2.18
C ALA A 122 -6.67 32.05 -1.28
N LYS A 123 -7.18 32.15 -0.05
CA LYS A 123 -7.32 31.02 0.87
C LYS A 123 -8.18 29.89 0.30
N ALA A 124 -9.30 30.22 -0.34
CA ALA A 124 -10.19 29.23 -0.94
C ALA A 124 -9.51 28.49 -2.11
N GLU A 125 -8.82 29.23 -2.96
CA GLU A 125 -8.07 28.71 -4.10
C GLU A 125 -6.90 27.81 -3.63
N ILE A 126 -6.11 28.25 -2.66
CA ILE A 126 -5.05 27.44 -2.06
C ILE A 126 -5.62 26.15 -1.47
N GLY A 127 -6.75 26.24 -0.76
CA GLY A 127 -7.43 25.06 -0.25
C GLY A 127 -7.82 24.07 -1.36
N LYS A 128 -8.21 24.56 -2.54
CA LYS A 128 -8.50 23.74 -3.72
C LYS A 128 -7.23 23.14 -4.31
N LEU A 129 -6.19 23.93 -4.54
CA LEU A 129 -4.88 23.52 -5.06
C LEU A 129 -4.32 22.33 -4.29
N VAL A 130 -4.25 22.45 -2.97
CA VAL A 130 -3.67 21.41 -2.10
C VAL A 130 -4.49 20.11 -2.16
N ARG A 131 -5.83 20.18 -2.35
CA ARG A 131 -6.69 18.99 -2.52
C ARG A 131 -6.52 18.32 -3.89
N GLU A 132 -6.18 19.06 -4.92
CA GLU A 132 -6.08 18.55 -6.30
C GLU A 132 -4.76 17.82 -6.60
N LEU A 133 -3.78 17.92 -5.70
CA LEU A 133 -2.44 17.38 -5.82
C LEU A 133 -2.17 16.33 -4.71
N PRO A 134 -2.91 15.21 -4.69
CA PRO A 134 -2.71 14.17 -3.68
C PRO A 134 -1.31 13.56 -3.80
N GLY A 135 -0.59 13.47 -2.69
CA GLY A 135 0.75 12.88 -2.63
C GLY A 135 1.90 13.86 -2.89
N ALA A 136 1.62 15.14 -3.21
CA ALA A 136 2.61 16.21 -3.13
C ALA A 136 2.85 16.62 -1.66
N ARG A 137 4.02 17.17 -1.39
CA ARG A 137 4.36 17.78 -0.10
C ARG A 137 4.24 19.29 -0.23
N PHE A 138 3.75 19.92 0.83
CA PHE A 138 3.45 21.34 0.85
C PHE A 138 4.16 22.04 1.99
N GLY A 139 4.78 23.17 1.70
CA GLY A 139 5.22 24.16 2.68
C GLY A 139 4.37 25.42 2.54
N ALA A 140 4.39 26.28 3.55
CA ALA A 140 3.66 27.54 3.51
C ALA A 140 4.56 28.70 3.93
N VAL A 141 4.36 29.85 3.30
CA VAL A 141 4.89 31.15 3.72
C VAL A 141 3.75 32.13 3.65
N ALA A 142 3.42 32.76 4.78
CA ALA A 142 2.54 33.91 4.86
C ALA A 142 3.40 35.15 5.04
N PHE A 143 3.20 36.20 4.26
CA PHE A 143 4.06 37.39 4.34
C PHE A 143 3.29 38.70 4.24
N ALA A 144 3.84 39.72 4.85
CA ALA A 144 3.56 41.12 4.58
C ALA A 144 4.92 41.84 4.54
N GLY A 145 5.27 42.64 5.55
CA GLY A 145 6.64 43.10 5.74
C GLY A 145 7.57 41.95 6.14
N GLU A 146 7.17 41.09 7.08
CA GLU A 146 8.00 39.96 7.51
C GLU A 146 7.32 38.61 7.23
N PRO A 147 8.03 37.62 6.67
CA PRO A 147 7.45 36.32 6.35
C PRO A 147 7.44 35.37 7.55
N MET A 148 6.32 34.67 7.75
CA MET A 148 6.17 33.53 8.64
C MET A 148 6.02 32.25 7.81
N SER A 149 6.62 31.14 8.23
CA SER A 149 6.66 29.91 7.43
C SER A 149 6.20 28.68 8.19
N PHE A 150 5.58 27.74 7.49
CA PHE A 150 5.31 26.39 7.93
C PHE A 150 6.17 25.39 7.12
N PRO A 151 6.84 24.42 7.77
CA PRO A 151 7.74 23.49 7.09
C PRO A 151 7.02 22.56 6.11
N LEU A 152 7.78 21.94 5.19
CA LEU A 152 7.27 20.95 4.24
C LEU A 152 6.63 19.75 4.95
N THR A 153 5.39 19.45 4.59
CA THR A 153 4.64 18.29 5.11
C THR A 153 3.81 17.63 4.02
N SER A 154 3.53 16.33 4.15
CA SER A 154 2.53 15.63 3.34
C SER A 154 1.10 15.85 3.85
N ASP A 155 0.94 16.46 5.02
CA ASP A 155 -0.36 16.83 5.57
C ASP A 155 -0.91 18.10 4.91
N SER A 156 -1.66 17.89 3.84
CA SER A 156 -2.42 18.92 3.13
C SER A 156 -3.39 19.70 4.02
N ALA A 157 -3.99 19.05 5.02
CA ALA A 157 -4.98 19.68 5.90
C ALA A 157 -4.30 20.67 6.84
N ALA A 158 -3.10 20.35 7.34
CA ALA A 158 -2.30 21.25 8.17
C ALA A 158 -1.93 22.55 7.42
N ILE A 159 -1.53 22.46 6.15
CA ILE A 159 -1.21 23.64 5.33
C ILE A 159 -2.45 24.50 5.07
N ALA A 160 -3.56 23.86 4.71
CA ALA A 160 -4.82 24.58 4.53
C ALA A 160 -5.30 25.24 5.85
N GLN A 161 -5.02 24.62 6.99
CA GLN A 161 -5.35 25.19 8.30
C GLN A 161 -4.46 26.38 8.67
N PHE A 162 -3.15 26.31 8.38
CA PHE A 162 -2.21 27.41 8.58
C PHE A 162 -2.69 28.70 7.90
N PHE A 163 -3.02 28.63 6.60
CA PHE A 163 -3.53 29.81 5.88
C PHE A 163 -4.92 30.26 6.34
N ARG A 164 -5.80 29.33 6.71
CA ARG A 164 -7.14 29.69 7.18
C ARG A 164 -7.11 30.51 8.47
N GLN A 165 -6.20 30.18 9.40
CA GLN A 165 -6.13 30.78 10.73
C GLN A 165 -5.50 32.17 10.75
N LEU A 166 -4.66 32.50 9.78
CA LEU A 166 -4.00 33.80 9.67
C LEU A 166 -4.90 34.81 8.97
N GLU A 167 -4.95 36.04 9.46
CA GLU A 167 -5.52 37.21 8.80
C GLU A 167 -4.42 38.27 8.55
N PRO A 168 -4.62 39.22 7.60
CA PRO A 168 -3.67 40.32 7.39
C PRO A 168 -3.37 41.15 8.65
N ASN A 169 -4.27 41.15 9.65
CA ASN A 169 -4.06 41.76 10.96
C ASN A 169 -3.12 41.01 11.89
N ASP A 170 -2.87 39.72 11.64
CA ASP A 170 -1.99 38.90 12.45
C ASP A 170 -0.51 39.00 12.03
N MET A 171 -0.23 39.68 10.91
CA MET A 171 1.14 39.88 10.44
C MET A 171 1.91 40.85 11.34
N PRO A 172 3.11 40.47 11.86
CA PRO A 172 3.86 41.30 12.81
C PRO A 172 4.28 42.66 12.25
N ILE A 173 4.66 42.68 10.98
CA ILE A 173 5.13 43.87 10.26
C ILE A 173 4.30 43.99 8.98
N GLY A 174 3.67 45.14 8.77
CA GLY A 174 2.94 45.45 7.53
C GLY A 174 3.87 45.74 6.35
N GLY A 175 3.29 46.00 5.18
CA GLY A 175 4.02 46.18 3.90
C GLY A 175 4.00 44.92 3.04
N THR A 176 4.78 44.92 1.96
CA THR A 176 4.81 43.84 0.95
C THR A 176 6.25 43.47 0.55
N ALA A 177 6.90 42.61 1.32
CA ALA A 177 8.29 42.21 1.10
C ALA A 177 8.41 40.87 0.34
N ILE A 178 8.04 40.87 -0.94
CA ILE A 178 8.05 39.65 -1.79
C ILE A 178 9.45 39.02 -1.87
N GLY A 179 10.51 39.82 -1.98
CA GLY A 179 11.88 39.30 -2.01
C GLY A 179 12.22 38.48 -0.76
N ARG A 180 11.85 38.97 0.43
CA ARG A 180 12.03 38.25 1.70
C ARG A 180 11.17 36.99 1.78
N ALA A 181 9.95 37.05 1.26
CA ALA A 181 9.04 35.90 1.22
C ALA A 181 9.56 34.78 0.32
N LEU A 182 10.09 35.11 -0.86
CA LEU A 182 10.73 34.16 -1.77
C LEU A 182 12.00 33.56 -1.17
N GLU A 183 12.82 34.37 -0.48
CA GLU A 183 14.00 33.87 0.23
C GLU A 183 13.60 32.86 1.31
N ARG A 184 12.56 33.20 2.11
CA ARG A 184 12.03 32.28 3.12
C ARG A 184 11.50 30.99 2.51
N ALA A 185 10.86 31.06 1.35
CA ALA A 185 10.38 29.88 0.63
C ALA A 185 11.53 28.95 0.18
N ARG A 186 12.62 29.54 -0.35
CA ARG A 186 13.86 28.80 -0.68
C ARG A 186 14.45 28.12 0.55
N GLU A 187 14.52 28.82 1.68
CA GLU A 187 15.00 28.22 2.93
C GLU A 187 14.15 27.03 3.39
N VAL A 188 12.81 27.12 3.25
CA VAL A 188 11.90 26.01 3.61
C VAL A 188 12.19 24.77 2.77
N LEU A 189 12.41 24.93 1.46
CA LEU A 189 12.82 23.84 0.56
C LEU A 189 14.22 23.31 0.91
N ALA A 190 15.18 24.20 1.12
CA ALA A 190 16.58 23.85 1.36
C ALA A 190 16.81 23.12 2.70
N ARG A 191 16.00 23.41 3.72
CA ARG A 191 16.08 22.76 5.05
C ARG A 191 15.66 21.30 5.02
N ASP A 192 14.87 20.87 4.03
CA ASP A 192 14.40 19.50 3.91
C ASP A 192 15.34 18.67 3.01
N PRO A 193 16.05 17.65 3.54
CA PRO A 193 17.00 16.88 2.74
C PRO A 193 16.36 16.15 1.57
N LYS A 194 15.11 15.70 1.70
CA LYS A 194 14.40 14.97 0.64
C LYS A 194 14.06 15.87 -0.53
N SER A 195 13.91 17.17 -0.28
CA SER A 195 13.60 18.15 -1.32
C SER A 195 14.66 18.23 -2.40
N LYS A 196 15.91 17.82 -2.14
CA LYS A 196 16.99 17.80 -3.15
C LYS A 196 16.72 16.89 -4.33
N ASP A 197 16.01 15.80 -4.10
CA ASP A 197 15.69 14.80 -5.11
C ASP A 197 14.25 14.97 -5.65
N HIS A 198 13.59 16.08 -5.29
CA HIS A 198 12.21 16.38 -5.67
C HIS A 198 12.16 17.56 -6.64
N VAL A 199 11.11 17.57 -7.48
CA VAL A 199 10.71 18.75 -8.24
C VAL A 199 10.25 19.82 -7.24
N ARG A 200 10.85 21.01 -7.33
CA ARG A 200 10.61 22.12 -6.42
C ARG A 200 9.82 23.21 -7.12
N VAL A 201 8.68 23.57 -6.54
CA VAL A 201 7.87 24.69 -7.05
C VAL A 201 7.49 25.63 -5.91
N ILE A 202 7.58 26.92 -6.17
CA ILE A 202 7.05 27.97 -5.33
C ILE A 202 5.82 28.54 -6.04
N VAL A 203 4.70 28.66 -5.34
CA VAL A 203 3.49 29.30 -5.85
C VAL A 203 3.30 30.61 -5.10
N LEU A 204 3.63 31.73 -5.74
CA LEU A 204 3.47 33.08 -5.18
C LEU A 204 2.06 33.60 -5.46
N VAL A 205 1.33 33.97 -4.42
CA VAL A 205 -0.03 34.51 -4.50
C VAL A 205 -0.02 35.91 -3.89
N THR A 206 -0.17 36.94 -4.73
CA THR A 206 -0.07 38.36 -4.33
C THR A 206 -0.89 39.24 -5.26
N ASP A 207 -1.18 40.46 -4.82
CA ASP A 207 -1.75 41.51 -5.67
C ASP A 207 -0.70 42.37 -6.39
N GLY A 208 0.60 42.14 -6.10
CA GLY A 208 1.71 42.74 -6.85
C GLY A 208 1.93 44.22 -6.54
N GLU A 209 1.44 44.70 -5.40
CA GLU A 209 1.57 46.10 -4.99
C GLU A 209 2.81 46.31 -4.11
N ASP A 210 3.56 47.38 -4.39
CA ASP A 210 4.66 47.90 -3.55
C ASP A 210 5.74 46.85 -3.21
N LEU A 211 6.42 46.34 -4.25
CA LEU A 211 7.45 45.31 -4.11
C LEU A 211 8.73 45.87 -3.46
N GLU A 212 8.96 45.53 -2.20
CA GLU A 212 10.25 45.84 -1.54
C GLU A 212 11.36 44.84 -1.92
N GLY A 213 12.57 45.38 -2.14
CA GLY A 213 13.79 44.60 -2.37
C GLY A 213 14.05 44.23 -3.82
N ASP A 214 14.78 43.13 -4.06
CA ASP A 214 15.07 42.58 -5.39
C ASP A 214 14.45 41.18 -5.56
N PRO A 215 13.11 41.08 -5.73
CA PRO A 215 12.44 39.79 -5.84
C PRO A 215 12.84 39.03 -7.13
N VAL A 216 13.21 39.74 -8.20
CA VAL A 216 13.69 39.14 -9.45
C VAL A 216 15.08 38.53 -9.26
N GLY A 217 15.96 39.18 -8.50
CA GLY A 217 17.25 38.62 -8.10
C GLY A 217 17.11 37.32 -7.30
N VAL A 218 16.18 37.28 -6.34
CA VAL A 218 15.87 36.06 -5.57
C VAL A 218 15.29 34.97 -6.48
N ALA A 219 14.42 35.33 -7.43
CA ALA A 219 13.87 34.39 -8.40
C ALA A 219 14.97 33.74 -9.27
N ARG A 220 15.98 34.52 -9.69
CA ARG A 220 17.14 33.97 -10.42
C ARG A 220 17.97 33.01 -9.56
N GLN A 221 18.10 33.27 -8.27
CA GLN A 221 18.77 32.33 -7.37
C GLN A 221 17.97 31.03 -7.21
N ALA A 222 16.64 31.12 -7.08
CA ALA A 222 15.76 29.95 -7.07
C ALA A 222 15.87 29.12 -8.37
N ALA A 223 16.00 29.78 -9.53
CA ALA A 223 16.26 29.10 -10.81
C ALA A 223 17.56 28.29 -10.79
N GLY A 224 18.63 28.85 -10.21
CA GLY A 224 19.90 28.14 -10.01
C GLY A 224 19.81 26.92 -9.08
N GLU A 225 18.77 26.86 -8.24
CA GLU A 225 18.46 25.74 -7.35
C GLU A 225 17.42 24.77 -7.94
N ASN A 226 17.18 24.85 -9.27
CA ASN A 226 16.14 24.11 -9.99
C ASN A 226 14.73 24.27 -9.38
N THR A 227 14.44 25.46 -8.85
CA THR A 227 13.14 25.78 -8.26
C THR A 227 12.36 26.68 -9.20
N ARG A 228 11.19 26.22 -9.62
CA ARG A 228 10.24 26.97 -10.45
C ARG A 228 9.39 27.89 -9.59
N ILE A 229 9.08 29.11 -10.04
CA ILE A 229 8.16 30.03 -9.35
C ILE A 229 6.95 30.31 -10.26
N ASP A 230 5.79 29.82 -9.88
CA ASP A 230 4.51 30.18 -10.50
C ASP A 230 3.87 31.34 -9.73
N VAL A 231 3.37 32.35 -10.45
CA VAL A 231 2.75 33.54 -9.87
C VAL A 231 1.25 33.53 -10.13
N VAL A 232 0.47 33.62 -9.05
CA VAL A 232 -0.98 33.78 -9.06
C VAL A 232 -1.29 35.19 -8.62
N GLN A 233 -1.61 36.01 -9.60
CA GLN A 233 -1.90 37.42 -9.38
C GLN A 233 -3.38 37.59 -9.03
N ILE A 234 -3.67 38.29 -7.94
CA ILE A 234 -5.04 38.58 -7.49
C ILE A 234 -5.29 40.08 -7.52
N GLY A 235 -6.36 40.51 -8.19
CA GLY A 235 -6.80 41.90 -8.18
C GLY A 235 -6.74 42.60 -9.53
N GLY A 236 -7.37 43.77 -9.57
CA GLY A 236 -7.54 44.61 -10.75
C GLY A 236 -6.46 45.68 -10.93
N ARG A 237 -6.45 46.26 -12.14
CA ARG A 237 -5.76 47.53 -12.42
C ARG A 237 -6.60 48.76 -12.02
N ALA A 238 -7.83 48.54 -11.57
CA ALA A 238 -8.70 49.62 -11.11
C ALA A 238 -8.41 49.89 -9.62
N PRO A 239 -8.30 51.16 -9.20
CA PRO A 239 -8.14 51.51 -7.80
C PRO A 239 -9.32 51.02 -6.97
N GLU A 240 -9.03 50.18 -5.98
CA GLU A 240 -10.02 49.64 -5.03
C GLU A 240 -9.71 50.15 -3.62
N PRO A 241 -10.67 50.74 -2.89
CA PRO A 241 -10.44 51.24 -1.55
C PRO A 241 -10.18 50.09 -0.56
N ILE A 242 -9.18 50.23 0.29
CA ILE A 242 -8.77 49.18 1.23
C ILE A 242 -9.66 49.27 2.49
N PRO A 243 -10.45 48.24 2.83
CA PRO A 243 -11.24 48.23 4.06
C PRO A 243 -10.33 48.28 5.30
N ASP A 244 -10.74 49.07 6.29
CA ASP A 244 -10.10 49.02 7.60
C ASP A 244 -10.80 47.98 8.47
N VAL A 245 -10.11 46.89 8.74
CA VAL A 245 -10.63 45.76 9.51
C VAL A 245 -10.04 45.84 10.91
N GLY A 246 -10.91 45.91 11.92
CA GLY A 246 -10.53 45.91 13.32
C GLY A 246 -10.01 44.54 13.80
N PRO A 247 -9.44 44.47 15.01
CA PRO A 247 -9.01 43.20 15.61
C PRO A 247 -10.14 42.17 15.81
N ASP A 248 -11.38 42.64 15.88
CA ASP A 248 -12.60 41.81 16.00
C ASP A 248 -13.13 41.31 14.64
N GLY A 249 -12.41 41.61 13.55
CA GLY A 249 -12.80 41.23 12.19
C GLY A 249 -13.90 42.10 11.57
N ARG A 250 -14.36 43.15 12.27
CA ARG A 250 -15.38 44.06 11.73
C ARG A 250 -14.75 45.14 10.88
N THR A 251 -15.43 45.54 9.82
CA THR A 251 -15.01 46.67 8.97
C THR A 251 -15.41 47.98 9.65
N LEU A 252 -14.42 48.78 10.05
CA LEU A 252 -14.57 50.08 10.71
C LEU A 252 -14.74 51.23 9.70
N GLY A 253 -14.46 50.96 8.43
CA GLY A 253 -14.54 51.92 7.32
C GLY A 253 -13.52 51.56 6.25
N PHE A 254 -12.93 52.57 5.65
CA PHE A 254 -11.79 52.42 4.73
C PHE A 254 -10.54 53.02 5.37
N ARG A 255 -9.40 52.40 5.09
CA ARG A 255 -8.10 52.90 5.52
C ARG A 255 -7.84 54.28 4.92
N LYS A 256 -7.19 55.14 5.69
CA LYS A 256 -6.85 56.50 5.29
C LYS A 256 -5.35 56.74 5.44
N ASP A 257 -4.81 57.59 4.58
CA ASP A 257 -3.44 58.10 4.67
C ASP A 257 -3.32 59.16 5.79
N GLU A 258 -2.10 59.65 6.03
CA GLU A 258 -1.81 60.70 7.02
C GLU A 258 -2.59 62.00 6.76
N ASN A 259 -3.04 62.22 5.53
CA ASN A 259 -3.80 63.38 5.09
C ASN A 259 -5.33 63.14 5.16
N GLY A 260 -5.78 61.99 5.67
CA GLY A 260 -7.19 61.63 5.80
C GLY A 260 -7.87 61.18 4.50
N ARG A 261 -7.12 60.97 3.41
CA ARG A 261 -7.63 60.47 2.13
C ARG A 261 -7.70 58.95 2.16
N THR A 262 -8.71 58.36 1.52
CA THR A 262 -8.85 56.91 1.45
C THR A 262 -7.70 56.28 0.67
N LEU A 263 -7.07 55.26 1.25
CA LEU A 263 -6.05 54.45 0.59
C LEU A 263 -6.73 53.48 -0.39
N THR A 264 -6.18 53.41 -1.60
CA THR A 264 -6.62 52.50 -2.66
C THR A 264 -5.47 51.60 -3.06
N THR A 265 -5.80 50.37 -3.45
CA THR A 265 -4.86 49.41 -4.03
C THR A 265 -5.17 49.23 -5.51
N GLU A 266 -4.12 49.22 -6.33
CA GLU A 266 -4.22 48.87 -7.75
C GLU A 266 -2.95 48.15 -8.20
N LEU A 267 -3.12 47.24 -9.15
CA LEU A 267 -1.98 46.67 -9.86
C LEU A 267 -1.43 47.72 -10.84
N THR A 268 -0.24 48.22 -10.55
CA THR A 268 0.51 49.09 -11.45
C THR A 268 1.15 48.29 -12.59
N ALA A 269 1.43 48.96 -13.72
CA ALA A 269 2.13 48.32 -14.85
C ALA A 269 3.54 47.83 -14.47
N GLU A 270 4.19 48.52 -13.52
CA GLU A 270 5.51 48.15 -12.99
C GLU A 270 5.43 46.88 -12.14
N GLY A 271 4.46 46.79 -11.24
CA GLY A 271 4.22 45.59 -10.43
C GLY A 271 3.89 44.37 -11.30
N GLU A 272 3.04 44.55 -12.32
CA GLU A 272 2.72 43.49 -13.30
C GLU A 272 3.97 43.01 -14.05
N ALA A 273 4.82 43.93 -14.50
CA ALA A 273 6.08 43.60 -15.18
C ALA A 273 7.04 42.83 -14.25
N GLN A 274 7.19 43.27 -12.99
CA GLN A 274 8.05 42.59 -12.02
C GLN A 274 7.55 41.18 -11.68
N LEU A 275 6.24 40.99 -11.50
CA LEU A 275 5.66 39.66 -11.30
C LEU A 275 5.90 38.74 -12.51
N ALA A 276 5.77 39.27 -13.72
CA ALA A 276 6.08 38.53 -14.94
C ALA A 276 7.57 38.16 -15.03
N ASP A 277 8.46 39.06 -14.63
CA ASP A 277 9.91 38.81 -14.60
C ASP A 277 10.30 37.74 -13.58
N ILE A 278 9.64 37.67 -12.42
CA ILE A 278 9.82 36.60 -11.42
C ILE A 278 9.48 35.24 -12.02
N ALA A 279 8.30 35.11 -12.64
CA ALA A 279 7.87 33.86 -13.26
C ALA A 279 8.81 33.47 -14.41
N LYS A 280 9.13 34.43 -15.29
CA LYS A 280 9.99 34.22 -16.46
C LYS A 280 11.42 33.82 -16.09
N ALA A 281 11.97 34.37 -15.00
CA ALA A 281 13.32 34.03 -14.52
C ALA A 281 13.49 32.55 -14.18
N THR A 282 12.39 31.85 -13.83
CA THR A 282 12.41 30.45 -13.41
C THR A 282 11.71 29.50 -14.40
N GLY A 283 11.18 30.02 -15.51
CA GLY A 283 10.34 29.26 -16.43
C GLY A 283 8.95 28.89 -15.87
N GLY A 284 8.48 29.61 -14.85
CA GLY A 284 7.14 29.48 -14.30
C GLY A 284 6.09 30.23 -15.10
N ALA A 285 4.82 30.04 -14.71
CA ALA A 285 3.67 30.70 -15.32
C ALA A 285 3.19 31.85 -14.44
N ILE A 286 2.69 32.91 -15.08
CA ILE A 286 1.88 33.93 -14.42
C ILE A 286 0.42 33.70 -14.79
N VAL A 287 -0.45 33.59 -13.79
CA VAL A 287 -1.87 33.39 -13.97
C VAL A 287 -2.64 34.43 -13.18
N ARG A 288 -3.64 35.03 -13.80
CA ARG A 288 -4.48 36.04 -13.17
C ARG A 288 -5.76 35.42 -12.63
N ALA A 289 -6.09 35.70 -11.37
CA ALA A 289 -7.36 35.32 -10.77
C ALA A 289 -8.40 36.42 -11.05
N GLU A 290 -9.14 36.30 -12.17
CA GLU A 290 -10.24 37.20 -12.50
C GLU A 290 -11.61 36.63 -12.04
N LYS A 291 -12.67 37.45 -12.17
CA LYS A 291 -14.03 37.05 -11.77
C LYS A 291 -14.52 35.86 -12.60
N GLY A 292 -14.53 34.68 -11.98
CA GLY A 292 -15.20 33.47 -12.49
C GLY A 292 -14.26 32.35 -12.92
N GLU A 293 -13.00 32.67 -13.23
CA GLU A 293 -11.97 31.68 -13.52
C GLU A 293 -10.91 31.66 -12.41
N THR A 294 -10.55 30.46 -12.00
CA THR A 294 -9.58 30.21 -10.94
C THR A 294 -8.21 30.05 -11.60
N GLY A 295 -7.38 31.10 -11.57
CA GLY A 295 -6.01 31.02 -12.11
C GLY A 295 -5.18 29.89 -11.47
N ILE A 296 -5.56 29.47 -10.26
CA ILE A 296 -4.98 28.34 -9.56
C ILE A 296 -5.26 26.98 -10.22
N ASP A 297 -6.33 26.83 -11.00
CA ASP A 297 -6.60 25.56 -11.69
C ASP A 297 -5.57 25.29 -12.80
N GLU A 298 -5.07 26.35 -13.44
CA GLU A 298 -4.02 26.21 -14.44
C GLU A 298 -2.71 25.77 -13.79
N VAL A 299 -2.34 26.39 -12.67
CA VAL A 299 -1.19 25.98 -11.84
C VAL A 299 -1.37 24.53 -11.38
N ALA A 300 -2.55 24.17 -10.87
CA ALA A 300 -2.85 22.80 -10.45
C ALA A 300 -2.71 21.79 -11.58
N ARG A 301 -3.20 22.11 -12.79
CA ARG A 301 -3.04 21.26 -13.99
C ARG A 301 -1.58 21.11 -14.38
N ALA A 302 -0.81 22.20 -14.37
CA ALA A 302 0.63 22.17 -14.68
C ALA A 302 1.41 21.31 -13.68
N LEU A 303 1.17 21.51 -12.38
CA LEU A 303 1.78 20.72 -11.31
C LEU A 303 1.41 19.25 -11.41
N LYS A 304 0.12 18.94 -11.64
CA LYS A 304 -0.35 17.56 -11.81
C LYS A 304 0.27 16.85 -13.02
N LYS A 305 0.60 17.60 -14.09
CA LYS A 305 1.33 17.06 -15.23
C LYS A 305 2.77 16.72 -14.83
N MET A 306 3.49 17.62 -14.15
CA MET A 306 4.84 17.36 -13.64
C MET A 306 4.87 16.15 -12.69
N MET A 307 3.90 16.06 -11.77
CA MET A 307 3.72 14.91 -10.87
C MET A 307 3.65 13.59 -11.63
N ARG A 308 2.92 13.55 -12.76
CA ARG A 308 2.74 12.33 -13.56
C ARG A 308 4.00 11.96 -14.34
N GLU A 309 4.71 12.95 -14.89
CA GLU A 309 5.97 12.75 -15.60
C GLU A 309 7.03 12.16 -14.65
N GLU A 310 7.17 12.75 -13.45
CA GLU A 310 8.07 12.27 -12.40
C GLU A 310 7.73 10.84 -11.93
N LEU A 311 6.44 10.55 -11.73
CA LEU A 311 6.00 9.20 -11.36
C LEU A 311 6.31 8.17 -12.46
N ALA A 312 6.11 8.52 -13.74
CA ALA A 312 6.33 7.62 -14.86
C ALA A 312 7.81 7.24 -15.03
N GLU A 313 8.73 8.15 -14.70
CA GLU A 313 10.17 7.89 -14.72
C GLU A 313 10.61 6.92 -13.61
N ARG A 314 9.90 6.90 -12.47
CA ARG A 314 10.26 6.11 -11.28
C ARG A 314 9.43 4.85 -11.02
N VAL A 315 8.49 4.47 -11.89
CA VAL A 315 7.80 3.17 -11.76
C VAL A 315 8.76 2.03 -12.08
N GLU A 316 9.59 1.65 -11.10
CA GLU A 316 10.22 0.35 -11.10
C GLU A 316 9.15 -0.72 -10.87
N THR A 317 9.12 -1.71 -11.76
CA THR A 317 8.17 -2.82 -11.68
C THR A 317 8.44 -3.65 -10.43
N ALA A 318 7.57 -3.56 -9.42
CA ALA A 318 7.52 -4.59 -8.40
C ALA A 318 6.96 -5.88 -9.03
N PHE A 319 7.47 -7.04 -8.63
CA PHE A 319 6.93 -8.33 -9.04
C PHE A 319 6.16 -8.91 -7.85
N ASP A 320 4.99 -9.49 -8.09
CA ASP A 320 4.23 -10.16 -7.05
C ASP A 320 4.91 -11.46 -6.63
N GLU A 321 4.85 -11.76 -5.33
CA GLU A 321 5.48 -12.94 -4.73
C GLU A 321 4.50 -14.09 -4.63
N GLU A 322 4.81 -15.19 -5.30
CA GLU A 322 3.94 -16.37 -5.40
C GLU A 322 4.42 -17.52 -4.50
N TYR A 323 5.00 -17.19 -3.33
CA TYR A 323 5.53 -18.21 -2.39
C TYR A 323 4.44 -19.09 -1.77
N MET A 324 3.18 -18.67 -1.83
CA MET A 324 2.03 -19.37 -1.22
C MET A 324 1.81 -20.76 -1.84
N TRP A 325 1.99 -20.90 -3.16
CA TRP A 325 1.83 -22.17 -3.87
C TRP A 325 2.86 -23.23 -3.46
N PRO A 326 4.19 -22.99 -3.54
CA PRO A 326 5.19 -23.97 -3.12
C PRO A 326 5.12 -24.25 -1.62
N LEU A 327 4.76 -23.26 -0.79
CA LEU A 327 4.55 -23.47 0.65
C LEU A 327 3.34 -24.38 0.92
N GLY A 328 2.22 -24.17 0.21
CA GLY A 328 1.03 -25.01 0.32
C GLY A 328 1.31 -26.46 -0.06
N ILE A 329 2.09 -26.68 -1.14
CA ILE A 329 2.54 -28.02 -1.55
C ILE A 329 3.40 -28.67 -0.46
N ALA A 330 4.35 -27.93 0.12
CA ALA A 330 5.22 -28.44 1.18
C ALA A 330 4.41 -28.90 2.40
N ILE A 331 3.46 -28.08 2.87
CA ILE A 331 2.60 -28.41 4.01
C ILE A 331 1.74 -29.64 3.72
N LEU A 332 1.13 -29.71 2.54
CA LEU A 332 0.29 -30.85 2.14
C LEU A 332 1.10 -32.16 2.12
N LEU A 333 2.32 -32.12 1.59
CA LEU A 333 3.20 -33.30 1.56
C LEU A 333 3.66 -33.75 2.94
N LEU A 334 3.92 -32.81 3.87
CA LEU A 334 4.23 -33.13 5.27
C LEU A 334 3.04 -33.78 5.99
N ILE A 335 1.83 -33.30 5.74
CA ILE A 335 0.61 -33.91 6.28
C ILE A 335 0.43 -35.33 5.70
N ALA A 336 0.63 -35.50 4.39
CA ALA A 336 0.52 -36.79 3.73
C ALA A 336 1.56 -37.81 4.25
N GLU A 337 2.79 -37.37 4.51
CA GLU A 337 3.84 -38.19 5.13
C GLU A 337 3.43 -38.64 6.55
N GLY A 338 2.92 -37.72 7.37
CA GLY A 338 2.51 -38.00 8.74
C GLY A 338 1.32 -38.97 8.84
N LEU A 339 0.45 -39.00 7.83
CA LEU A 339 -0.70 -39.91 7.76
C LEU A 339 -0.34 -41.33 7.32
N ILE A 340 0.85 -41.57 6.76
CA ILE A 340 1.30 -42.92 6.38
C ILE A 340 1.92 -43.59 7.62
N PRO A 341 1.36 -44.67 8.17
CA PRO A 341 2.00 -45.36 9.29
C PRO A 341 3.11 -46.31 8.80
N GLU A 342 4.23 -46.35 9.53
CA GLU A 342 5.37 -47.24 9.22
C GLU A 342 5.10 -48.71 9.57
N ALA A 343 4.18 -48.96 10.50
CA ALA A 343 3.66 -50.28 10.84
C ALA A 343 2.20 -50.39 10.39
N PRO A 344 1.70 -51.59 10.02
CA PRO A 344 0.27 -51.79 9.90
C PRO A 344 -0.39 -51.43 11.24
N LEU A 345 -1.41 -50.57 11.19
CA LEU A 345 -2.24 -50.32 12.37
C LEU A 345 -2.69 -51.68 12.92
N PRO A 346 -2.62 -51.91 14.24
CA PRO A 346 -3.19 -53.13 14.80
C PRO A 346 -4.63 -53.17 14.31
N ARG A 347 -5.02 -54.27 13.65
CA ARG A 347 -6.43 -54.52 13.40
C ARG A 347 -7.06 -54.51 14.77
N LEU A 348 -7.77 -53.43 15.11
CA LEU A 348 -8.73 -53.42 16.19
C LEU A 348 -9.70 -54.54 15.82
N ALA A 349 -9.46 -55.72 16.38
CA ALA A 349 -10.42 -56.78 16.38
C ALA A 349 -11.60 -56.20 17.16
N PHE A 350 -12.57 -55.63 16.44
CA PHE A 350 -13.95 -55.63 16.89
C PHE A 350 -14.39 -57.09 16.90
N GLY A 351 -13.87 -57.83 17.88
CA GLY A 351 -14.42 -59.10 18.29
C GLY A 351 -15.73 -58.78 18.98
N VAL A 352 -16.84 -58.95 18.26
CA VAL A 352 -18.10 -59.31 18.89
C VAL A 352 -17.89 -60.72 19.47
N ALA A 353 -17.22 -60.79 20.61
CA ALA A 353 -17.13 -61.99 21.43
C ALA A 353 -17.94 -61.68 22.68
N GLY A 354 -19.19 -62.16 22.67
CA GLY A 354 -20.05 -62.17 23.85
C GLY A 354 -19.30 -62.81 25.01
N ALA A 355 -19.02 -61.99 26.02
CA ALA A 355 -18.62 -62.47 27.33
C ALA A 355 -19.84 -63.18 27.95
N LEU A 356 -19.85 -64.51 27.93
CA LEU A 356 -20.67 -65.31 28.82
C LEU A 356 -19.71 -66.00 29.81
N PRO A 357 -19.84 -65.73 31.13
CA PRO A 357 -18.93 -66.28 32.14
C PRO A 357 -19.15 -67.80 32.35
N PRO A 358 -18.10 -68.56 32.71
CA PRO A 358 -18.20 -69.98 32.96
C PRO A 358 -18.82 -70.25 34.34
N GLY A 359 -20.12 -70.57 34.39
CA GLY A 359 -20.81 -70.78 35.67
C GLY A 359 -22.21 -71.40 35.64
N MET A 360 -22.76 -71.79 34.49
CA MET A 360 -24.03 -72.51 34.43
C MET A 360 -23.81 -73.93 33.91
N ARG A 361 -23.52 -74.85 34.84
CA ARG A 361 -23.70 -76.30 34.62
C ARG A 361 -25.19 -76.59 34.65
N LEU A 362 -25.76 -76.99 33.51
CA LEU A 362 -26.92 -77.87 33.49
C LEU A 362 -26.44 -79.26 33.06
N ALA A 363 -26.86 -80.26 33.84
CA ALA A 363 -26.39 -81.64 33.81
C ALA A 363 -26.66 -82.36 32.47
N PRO A 364 -25.89 -83.43 32.14
CA PRO A 364 -26.09 -84.17 30.91
C PRO A 364 -27.29 -85.12 31.04
N GLY A 365 -28.48 -84.62 30.71
CA GLY A 365 -29.64 -85.44 30.38
C GLY A 365 -29.55 -85.83 28.92
N GLY A 366 -29.14 -87.07 28.64
CA GLY A 366 -29.05 -87.57 27.28
C GLY A 366 -30.39 -87.51 26.56
N TRP A 367 -30.37 -87.52 25.23
CA TRP A 367 -31.38 -88.23 24.45
C TRP A 367 -30.82 -88.58 23.06
N ARG A 368 -30.93 -89.87 22.76
CA ARG A 368 -30.52 -90.54 21.54
C ARG A 368 -31.29 -90.01 20.33
N ARG A 369 -30.60 -90.01 19.18
CA ARG A 369 -31.17 -90.06 17.83
C ARG A 369 -32.38 -91.01 17.75
N LYS A 370 -33.48 -90.56 17.15
CA LYS A 370 -34.41 -91.44 16.43
C LYS A 370 -34.86 -90.77 15.13
N LYS A 371 -34.51 -91.40 14.01
CA LYS A 371 -35.05 -91.18 12.66
C LYS A 371 -36.54 -91.59 12.62
N ARG A 372 -37.36 -90.81 11.92
CA ARG A 372 -38.58 -91.16 11.12
C ARG A 372 -38.77 -89.96 10.18
N LYS A 373 -38.53 -90.03 8.86
CA LYS A 373 -39.13 -90.78 7.74
C LYS A 373 -40.60 -90.40 7.44
N ASP A 374 -40.80 -90.04 6.17
CA ASP A 374 -42.04 -89.92 5.39
C ASP A 374 -42.89 -88.65 5.72
N ASP A 375 -43.55 -87.92 4.83
CA ASP A 375 -43.83 -88.06 3.40
C ASP A 375 -44.44 -86.73 2.86
N ASN A 376 -44.46 -86.60 1.52
CA ASN A 376 -45.46 -85.91 0.68
C ASN A 376 -45.63 -84.37 0.56
N ARG A 377 -45.56 -83.97 -0.74
CA ARG A 377 -46.49 -83.16 -1.57
C ARG A 377 -46.57 -81.64 -1.38
N ASP A 378 -46.25 -80.90 -2.45
CA ASP A 378 -47.17 -80.25 -3.42
C ASP A 378 -47.78 -79.01 -2.76
N GLU A 379 -47.84 -77.79 -3.31
CA GLU A 379 -47.96 -77.31 -4.68
C GLU A 379 -47.91 -75.75 -4.57
N ARG A 380 -47.68 -75.05 -5.70
CA ARG A 380 -48.28 -73.76 -6.13
C ARG A 380 -48.46 -72.61 -5.10
N ASP A 381 -48.03 -71.37 -5.32
CA ASP A 381 -48.51 -70.49 -6.40
C ASP A 381 -47.75 -69.15 -6.42
N LYS A 382 -47.96 -68.44 -7.52
CA LYS A 382 -47.28 -67.21 -7.97
C LYS A 382 -48.05 -65.93 -7.50
N PRO A 383 -47.78 -64.71 -8.03
CA PRO A 383 -47.46 -63.51 -7.26
C PRO A 383 -48.59 -62.44 -7.18
N ASP A 384 -48.41 -61.41 -6.36
CA ASP A 384 -49.07 -60.08 -6.43
C ASP A 384 -48.57 -59.23 -5.22
N ASP A 385 -48.55 -57.91 -5.15
CA ASP A 385 -48.77 -56.81 -6.07
C ASP A 385 -48.40 -55.51 -5.30
N GLY A 386 -48.32 -54.37 -5.99
CA GLY A 386 -48.55 -53.04 -5.37
C GLY A 386 -47.32 -52.28 -4.85
N ALA A 387 -46.80 -51.28 -5.57
CA ALA A 387 -47.32 -49.91 -5.69
C ALA A 387 -46.85 -48.96 -4.57
N GLY A 388 -46.19 -47.86 -4.95
CA GLY A 388 -45.82 -46.78 -4.02
C GLY A 388 -44.82 -45.76 -4.57
N LYS A 389 -45.12 -45.18 -5.74
CA LYS A 389 -44.33 -44.11 -6.39
C LYS A 389 -44.98 -42.74 -6.10
N LYS A 390 -44.13 -41.69 -6.03
CA LYS A 390 -44.36 -40.24 -6.30
C LYS A 390 -44.66 -39.29 -5.10
N PRO A 391 -44.49 -37.95 -5.25
CA PRO A 391 -43.46 -37.23 -6.02
C PRO A 391 -42.95 -35.90 -5.39
N LYS A 392 -41.88 -35.38 -5.99
CA LYS A 392 -41.41 -33.98 -5.95
C LYS A 392 -42.51 -32.99 -6.42
N LYS A 393 -42.60 -31.83 -5.74
CA LYS A 393 -43.21 -30.60 -6.28
C LYS A 393 -42.15 -29.48 -6.37
N LYS A 394 -41.99 -28.97 -7.59
CA LYS A 394 -41.47 -27.63 -7.90
C LYS A 394 -42.62 -26.62 -7.69
N ALA A 395 -42.29 -25.40 -7.26
CA ALA A 395 -43.08 -24.22 -7.58
C ALA A 395 -42.17 -22.98 -7.67
N ARG A 396 -42.34 -22.25 -8.77
CA ARG A 396 -41.85 -20.88 -9.06
C ARG A 396 -42.78 -19.85 -8.43
N ALA A 397 -42.28 -18.62 -8.29
CA ALA A 397 -42.91 -17.30 -8.42
C ALA A 397 -42.24 -16.35 -7.41
N ALA A 398 -41.99 -15.07 -7.65
CA ALA A 398 -42.17 -14.16 -8.77
C ALA A 398 -41.21 -12.99 -8.53
#